data_AF-A0A836RDH0-F1
#
_entry.id   AF-A0A836RDH0-F1
#
_cell.length_a   1.000
_cell.length_b   1.000
_cell.length_c   1.000
_cell.angle_alpha   90.00
_cell.angle_beta   90.00
_cell.angle_gamma   90.00
#
_symmetry.space_group_name_H-M   'P 1'
#
loop_
_entity.id
_entity.type
_entity.pdbx_description
1 polymer ?
#
loop_
_entity_poly.entity_id
_entity_poly.type
_entity_poly.pdbx_seq_one_letter_code
_entity_poly.pdbx_strand_id
1 'polypeptide(L)'
;MEIVDEIIEKVRTENRKYLMEHEAKKICEAYGIPITKFKVAKNIKEAIKFANEIGYPVVFKIISPDIIHKTDVGGVILDIKND
;
A
#
# COMPACT_ATOMS: atom_id res chain seq x y z
N MET A 1 7.04 3.21 -18.47
CA MET A 1 6.83 4.63 -18.10
C MET A 1 5.36 4.97 -17.94
N GLU A 2 4.47 4.48 -18.83
CA GLU A 2 3.02 4.77 -18.83
C GLU A 2 2.33 4.68 -17.45
N ILE A 3 2.58 3.61 -16.67
CA ILE A 3 2.00 3.47 -15.31
C ILE A 3 2.42 4.58 -14.33
N VAL A 4 3.61 5.15 -14.50
CA VAL A 4 4.09 6.24 -13.65
C VAL A 4 3.32 7.51 -13.97
N ASP A 5 3.18 7.83 -15.26
CA ASP A 5 2.45 9.00 -15.73
C ASP A 5 0.97 8.92 -15.31
N GLU A 6 0.33 7.76 -15.45
CA GLU A 6 -1.04 7.51 -14.97
C GLU A 6 -1.19 7.77 -13.47
N ILE A 7 -0.26 7.28 -12.65
CA ILE A 7 -0.29 7.49 -11.19
C ILE A 7 -0.14 8.97 -10.87
N ILE A 8 0.82 9.67 -11.50
CA ILE A 8 1.08 11.09 -11.22
C ILE A 8 -0.11 11.96 -11.65
N GLU A 9 -0.70 11.71 -12.82
CA GLU A 9 -1.88 12.45 -13.28
C GLU A 9 -3.10 12.18 -12.39
N LYS A 10 -3.29 10.94 -11.92
CA LYS A 10 -4.32 10.63 -10.93
C LYS A 10 -4.13 11.43 -9.63
N VAL A 11 -2.91 11.48 -9.11
CA VAL A 11 -2.58 12.21 -7.87
C VAL A 11 -2.87 13.71 -8.03
N ARG A 12 -2.52 14.28 -9.18
CA ARG A 12 -2.77 15.69 -9.52
C ARG A 12 -4.25 16.00 -9.66
N THR A 13 -5.01 15.15 -10.36
CA THR A 13 -6.46 15.33 -10.55
C THR A 13 -7.24 15.21 -9.24
N GLU A 14 -6.77 14.37 -8.31
CA GLU A 14 -7.28 14.28 -6.94
C GLU A 14 -6.77 15.41 -6.01
N ASN A 15 -6.01 16.37 -6.55
CA ASN A 15 -5.41 17.51 -5.83
C ASN A 15 -4.58 17.09 -4.59
N ARG A 16 -3.98 15.90 -4.64
CA ARG A 16 -3.08 15.38 -3.61
C ARG A 16 -1.65 15.85 -3.88
N LYS A 17 -0.92 16.17 -2.81
CA LYS A 17 0.51 16.54 -2.87
C LYS A 17 1.46 15.40 -2.52
N TYR A 18 0.92 14.19 -2.33
CA TYR A 18 1.67 13.02 -1.91
C TYR A 18 1.08 11.75 -2.54
N LEU A 19 1.93 10.74 -2.64
CA LEU A 19 1.56 9.40 -3.10
C LEU A 19 1.07 8.55 -1.93
N MET A 20 0.07 7.72 -2.18
CA MET A 20 -0.28 6.63 -1.29
C MET A 20 0.78 5.53 -1.38
N GLU A 21 0.96 4.73 -0.32
CA GLU A 21 2.04 3.73 -0.26
C GLU A 21 2.02 2.74 -1.44
N HIS A 22 0.83 2.31 -1.88
CA HIS A 22 0.69 1.40 -3.03
C HIS A 22 1.05 2.07 -4.36
N GLU A 23 0.84 3.37 -4.50
CA GLU A 23 1.21 4.16 -5.68
C GLU A 23 2.74 4.32 -5.73
N ALA A 24 3.35 4.71 -4.61
CA ALA A 24 4.80 4.85 -4.49
C ALA A 24 5.53 3.54 -4.79
N LYS A 25 5.05 2.40 -4.25
CA LYS A 25 5.63 1.08 -4.53
C LYS A 25 5.57 0.72 -6.02
N LYS A 26 4.45 0.98 -6.70
CA LYS A 26 4.32 0.74 -8.14
C LYS A 26 5.30 1.59 -8.95
N ILE A 27 5.52 2.84 -8.56
CA ILE A 27 6.53 3.69 -9.20
C ILE A 27 7.93 3.11 -8.97
N CYS A 28 8.29 2.75 -7.74
CA CYS A 28 9.59 2.11 -7.45
C CYS A 28 9.81 0.86 -8.32
N GLU A 29 8.82 -0.03 -8.39
CA GLU A 29 8.87 -1.24 -9.22
C GLU A 29 9.05 -0.92 -10.71
N ALA A 30 8.32 0.08 -11.23
CA ALA A 30 8.43 0.51 -12.63
C ALA A 30 9.83 1.04 -12.99
N TYR A 31 10.59 1.53 -12.00
CA TYR A 31 11.98 1.95 -12.14
C TYR A 31 13.00 0.86 -11.76
N GLY A 32 12.55 -0.37 -11.50
CA GLY A 32 13.42 -1.49 -11.13
C GLY A 32 13.98 -1.41 -9.70
N ILE A 33 13.42 -0.56 -8.85
CA ILE A 33 13.77 -0.49 -7.42
C ILE A 33 13.03 -1.63 -6.69
N PRO A 34 13.74 -2.54 -6.01
CA PRO A 34 13.11 -3.64 -5.29
C PRO A 34 12.13 -3.14 -4.20
N ILE A 35 10.97 -3.79 -4.12
CA ILE A 35 9.93 -3.50 -3.14
C ILE A 35 9.52 -4.77 -2.39
N THR A 36 8.88 -4.60 -1.23
CA THR A 36 8.20 -5.71 -0.55
C THR A 36 6.95 -6.13 -1.30
N LYS A 37 6.69 -7.45 -1.37
CA LYS A 37 5.41 -7.99 -1.85
C LYS A 37 4.27 -7.34 -1.08
N PHE A 38 3.26 -6.85 -1.78
CA PHE A 38 2.13 -6.19 -1.15
C PHE A 38 0.84 -6.40 -1.96
N LYS A 39 -0.29 -6.33 -1.27
CA LYS A 39 -1.64 -6.33 -1.85
C LYS A 39 -2.47 -5.27 -1.11
N VAL A 40 -3.46 -4.71 -1.78
CA VAL A 40 -4.41 -3.76 -1.18
C VAL A 40 -5.72 -4.51 -0.92
N ALA A 41 -6.04 -4.74 0.34
CA ALA A 41 -7.31 -5.32 0.76
C ALA A 41 -8.36 -4.23 1.00
N LYS A 42 -9.59 -4.47 0.54
CA LYS A 42 -10.75 -3.59 0.79
C LYS A 42 -11.69 -4.11 1.88
N ASN A 43 -11.47 -5.32 2.36
CA ASN A 43 -12.26 -5.97 3.39
C ASN A 43 -11.44 -7.09 4.07
N ILE A 44 -11.96 -7.63 5.18
CA ILE A 44 -11.31 -8.66 5.99
C ILE A 44 -11.04 -9.93 5.18
N LYS A 45 -12.00 -10.35 4.34
CA LYS A 45 -11.87 -11.57 3.51
C LYS A 45 -10.70 -11.46 2.54
N GLU A 46 -10.52 -10.30 1.90
CA GLU A 46 -9.37 -10.00 1.06
C GLU A 46 -8.08 -9.94 1.86
N ALA A 47 -8.08 -9.34 3.05
CA ALA A 47 -6.91 -9.24 3.90
C ALA A 47 -6.37 -10.63 4.28
N ILE A 48 -7.23 -11.54 4.74
CA ILE A 48 -6.87 -12.93 5.08
C ILE A 48 -6.33 -13.65 3.84
N LYS A 49 -7.05 -13.56 2.71
CA LYS A 49 -6.62 -14.19 1.45
C LYS A 49 -5.23 -13.69 1.04
N PHE A 50 -5.00 -12.39 1.06
CA PHE A 50 -3.72 -11.80 0.64
C PHE A 50 -2.59 -12.07 1.64
N ALA A 51 -2.87 -12.12 2.93
CA ALA A 51 -1.89 -12.52 3.94
C ALA A 51 -1.41 -13.96 3.69
N ASN A 52 -2.33 -14.89 3.40
CA ASN A 52 -2.01 -16.27 3.04
C ASN A 52 -1.22 -16.37 1.72
N GLU A 53 -1.52 -15.53 0.71
CA GLU A 53 -0.74 -15.47 -0.55
C GLU A 53 0.67 -14.90 -0.36
N ILE A 54 0.85 -13.91 0.52
CA ILE A 54 2.14 -13.26 0.79
C ILE A 54 3.02 -14.15 1.68
N GLY A 55 2.42 -14.84 2.65
CA GLY A 55 3.09 -15.62 3.69
C GLY A 55 3.37 -14.81 4.96
N TYR A 56 3.20 -15.45 6.11
CA TYR A 56 3.41 -14.86 7.43
C TYR A 56 4.89 -14.87 7.86
N PRO A 57 5.31 -13.94 8.74
CA PRO A 57 4.52 -12.85 9.31
C PRO A 57 4.28 -11.71 8.32
N VAL A 58 3.11 -11.07 8.41
CA VAL A 58 2.73 -9.91 7.59
C VAL A 58 2.59 -8.63 8.39
N VAL A 59 2.59 -7.51 7.68
CA VAL A 59 2.32 -6.17 8.23
C VAL A 59 1.05 -5.65 7.60
N PHE A 60 0.10 -5.17 8.41
CA PHE A 60 -1.10 -4.50 7.93
C PHE A 60 -0.97 -2.99 8.15
N LYS A 61 -1.30 -2.21 7.13
CA LYS A 61 -1.25 -0.74 7.19
C LYS A 61 -2.52 -0.15 6.60
N ILE A 62 -3.10 0.82 7.28
CA ILE A 62 -4.21 1.60 6.75
C ILE A 62 -3.77 2.35 5.48
N ILE A 63 -4.68 2.50 4.54
CA ILE A 63 -4.52 3.35 3.36
C ILE A 63 -5.70 4.32 3.37
N SER A 64 -5.45 5.56 3.79
CA SER A 64 -6.44 6.64 3.79
C SER A 64 -5.77 7.97 3.42
N PRO A 65 -6.39 8.80 2.56
CA PRO A 65 -5.87 10.13 2.26
C PRO A 65 -5.90 11.05 3.49
N ASP A 66 -6.72 10.74 4.48
CA ASP A 66 -6.80 11.52 5.72
C ASP A 66 -5.73 11.10 6.75
N ILE A 67 -5.06 9.96 6.53
CA ILE A 67 -4.11 9.37 7.47
C ILE A 67 -2.76 9.15 6.78
N ILE A 68 -1.95 10.21 6.78
CA ILE A 68 -0.58 10.16 6.26
C ILE A 68 0.34 9.48 7.28
N HIS A 69 0.27 9.92 8.55
CA HIS A 69 1.04 9.35 9.65
C HIS A 69 0.30 8.17 10.30
N LYS A 70 0.38 7.01 9.63
CA LYS A 70 -0.34 5.79 10.02
C LYS A 70 -0.02 5.30 11.43
N THR A 71 1.24 5.37 11.84
CA THR A 71 1.67 4.90 13.17
C THR A 71 0.98 5.69 14.29
N ASP A 72 0.80 7.01 14.11
CA ASP A 72 0.26 7.91 15.13
C ASP A 72 -1.20 7.58 15.49
N VAL A 73 -1.92 6.92 14.59
CA VAL A 73 -3.31 6.48 14.79
C VAL A 73 -3.44 4.97 15.00
N GLY A 74 -2.32 4.26 15.24
CA GLY A 74 -2.32 2.79 15.34
C GLY A 74 -2.65 2.08 14.01
N GLY A 75 -2.57 2.79 12.88
CA GLY A 75 -2.84 2.29 11.54
C GLY A 75 -1.72 1.44 10.95
N VAL A 76 -0.76 0.98 11.77
CA VAL A 76 0.29 0.04 11.39
C VAL A 76 0.33 -1.07 12.43
N ILE A 77 0.01 -2.29 12.01
CA ILE A 77 0.08 -3.49 12.84
C ILE A 77 1.19 -4.39 12.28
N LEU A 78 2.18 -4.68 13.11
CA LEU A 78 3.35 -5.47 12.76
C LEU A 78 3.20 -6.90 13.28
N ASP A 79 4.03 -7.81 12.75
CA ASP A 79 4.21 -9.17 13.26
C ASP A 79 2.91 -9.98 13.39
N ILE A 80 2.00 -9.82 12.42
CA ILE A 80 0.78 -10.63 12.33
C ILE A 80 1.19 -12.01 11.83
N LYS A 81 0.86 -13.07 12.57
CA LYS A 81 1.36 -14.43 12.33
C LYS A 81 0.31 -15.42 11.82
N ASN A 82 -0.96 -15.01 11.81
CA ASN A 82 -2.11 -15.82 11.46
C ASN A 82 -3.29 -14.94 11.02
N ASP A 83 -4.37 -15.60 10.63
CA ASP A 83 -5.65 -15.04 10.21
C ASP A 83 -6.54 -14.59 11.38
#